data_AF-A0A819KRH0-F1
#
_entry.id   AF-A0A819KRH0-F1
#
_cell.length_a   1.000
_cell.length_b   1.000
_cell.length_c   1.000
_cell.angle_alpha   90.00
_cell.angle_beta   90.00
_cell.angle_gamma   90.00
#
_symmetry.space_group_name_H-M   'P 1'
#
loop_
_entity.id
_entity.type
_entity.pdbx_description
1 polymer ?
#
loop_
_entity_poly.entity_id
_entity_poly.type
_entity_poly.pdbx_seq_one_letter_code
_entity_poly.pdbx_strand_id
1 'polypeptide(L)'
;SNQYLSTSFIPINSKSFTVDAWIYPTSFPNTKGIHTIAGLCPQQIAQQCFQFGLRSNVTSTTSTGYFGLWEAADLRGSMSIPINQWTHVAIVYSKSKTKQVIYVNGNLDNSRGTSNGFNGTSGTFYIGNNYDLTSNPSFGTNNFQGYIDQLTVSNGVRSTCEILNVATMACRLSFDNSTNFLADSGPNDVSVNAYNYISASGLKGSQAISFTTSSSSYLQATGFLFLSYNNAPFSISLWIQPTLLQGTLVGSSLGYDPLTFASNGSLIARVATVSVSYNILLELTPIWSHIVLTWSSSGGLNLYINNILVKSIAASTSTGSGASTNNFILGGGSFSGTIDEWRLYSRELPANDVCAIFTN
;
A
#
# COMPACT_ATOMS: atom_id res chain seq x y z
N SER A 1 -3.39 2.10 -31.97
CA SER A 1 -3.32 0.63 -32.11
C SER A 1 -3.96 0.00 -30.89
N ASN A 2 -4.56 -1.20 -31.02
CA ASN A 2 -5.08 -1.94 -29.87
C ASN A 2 -3.90 -2.61 -29.15
N GLN A 3 -3.48 -2.03 -28.02
CA GLN A 3 -2.44 -2.59 -27.16
C GLN A 3 -3.09 -3.44 -26.06
N TYR A 4 -2.65 -4.68 -25.91
CA TYR A 4 -3.10 -5.57 -24.86
C TYR A 4 -2.04 -6.63 -24.55
N LEU A 5 -2.13 -7.21 -23.36
CA LEU A 5 -1.51 -8.48 -23.00
C LEU A 5 -2.63 -9.52 -22.89
N SER A 6 -2.34 -10.78 -23.24
CA SER A 6 -3.31 -11.86 -23.12
C SER A 6 -2.67 -13.12 -22.55
N THR A 7 -3.45 -13.87 -21.78
CA THR A 7 -3.09 -15.20 -21.29
C THR A 7 -4.29 -16.15 -21.44
N SER A 8 -4.05 -17.44 -21.24
CA SER A 8 -5.11 -18.45 -21.23
C SER A 8 -6.10 -18.19 -20.08
N PHE A 9 -7.20 -18.94 -20.11
CA PHE A 9 -8.25 -18.86 -19.10
C PHE A 9 -7.72 -18.93 -17.67
N ILE A 10 -8.15 -18.00 -16.82
CA ILE A 10 -7.86 -18.00 -15.38
C ILE A 10 -9.07 -18.58 -14.63
N PRO A 11 -8.94 -19.70 -13.90
CA PRO A 11 -10.06 -20.47 -13.36
C PRO A 11 -10.64 -19.93 -12.03
N ILE A 12 -11.17 -18.69 -12.08
CA ILE A 12 -11.91 -18.02 -10.98
C ILE A 12 -13.43 -18.25 -11.02
N ASN A 13 -13.91 -19.03 -11.98
CA ASN A 13 -15.33 -19.31 -12.18
C ASN A 13 -15.93 -20.10 -11.01
N SER A 14 -17.17 -19.77 -10.65
CA SER A 14 -17.92 -20.40 -9.57
C SER A 14 -17.18 -20.42 -8.22
N LYS A 15 -16.27 -19.48 -7.98
CA LYS A 15 -15.48 -19.34 -6.75
C LYS A 15 -15.51 -17.91 -6.22
N SER A 16 -15.06 -17.73 -4.99
CA SER A 16 -14.67 -16.41 -4.49
C SER A 16 -13.33 -16.01 -5.11
N PHE A 17 -13.15 -14.74 -5.43
CA PHE A 17 -11.91 -14.23 -6.00
C PHE A 17 -11.70 -12.75 -5.67
N THR A 18 -10.46 -12.31 -5.83
CA THR A 18 -10.04 -10.92 -5.73
C THR A 18 -9.15 -10.57 -6.91
N VAL A 19 -9.44 -9.45 -7.57
CA VAL A 19 -8.60 -8.88 -8.63
C VAL A 19 -8.27 -7.44 -8.25
N ASP A 20 -7.00 -7.06 -8.30
CA ASP A 20 -6.56 -5.70 -8.00
C ASP A 20 -5.35 -5.29 -8.84
N ALA A 21 -5.16 -3.98 -8.99
CA ALA A 21 -4.05 -3.39 -9.72
C ALA A 21 -3.80 -1.95 -9.26
N TRP A 22 -2.57 -1.50 -9.46
CA TRP A 22 -2.26 -0.07 -9.56
C TRP A 22 -2.47 0.40 -10.99
N ILE A 23 -3.15 1.53 -11.15
CA ILE A 23 -3.41 2.13 -12.46
C ILE A 23 -3.00 3.60 -12.48
N TYR A 24 -2.50 4.07 -13.62
CA TYR A 24 -2.24 5.47 -13.90
C TYR A 24 -2.92 5.82 -15.23
N PRO A 25 -4.22 6.16 -15.24
CA PRO A 25 -4.92 6.54 -16.46
C PRO A 25 -4.37 7.85 -17.01
N THR A 26 -4.15 7.96 -18.31
CA THR A 26 -3.73 9.21 -18.97
C THR A 26 -4.88 9.91 -19.70
N SER A 27 -5.95 9.17 -20.01
CA SER A 27 -7.17 9.70 -20.61
C SER A 27 -8.35 8.72 -20.46
N PHE A 28 -9.56 9.22 -20.64
CA PHE A 28 -10.79 8.42 -20.74
C PHE A 28 -11.44 8.65 -22.11
N PRO A 29 -10.95 8.02 -23.19
CA PRO A 29 -11.36 8.33 -24.57
C PRO A 29 -12.83 8.00 -24.90
N ASN A 30 -13.48 7.18 -24.08
CA ASN A 30 -14.85 6.74 -24.29
C ASN A 30 -15.71 7.23 -23.13
N THR A 31 -16.38 8.35 -23.35
CA THR A 31 -17.19 9.04 -22.32
C THR A 31 -18.43 8.28 -21.88
N LYS A 32 -18.77 7.18 -22.55
CA LYS A 32 -19.93 6.32 -22.24
C LYS A 32 -19.57 4.85 -22.02
N GLY A 33 -18.31 4.47 -22.21
CA GLY A 33 -17.86 3.08 -22.22
C GLY A 33 -17.07 2.67 -20.99
N ILE A 34 -16.43 1.51 -21.12
CA ILE A 34 -15.64 0.86 -20.07
C ILE A 34 -14.18 0.84 -20.51
N HIS A 35 -13.29 1.42 -19.72
CA HIS A 35 -11.85 1.29 -19.91
C HIS A 35 -11.37 0.03 -19.20
N THR A 36 -11.14 -1.04 -19.96
CA THR A 36 -10.85 -2.37 -19.41
C THR A 36 -9.42 -2.45 -18.89
N ILE A 37 -9.27 -2.68 -17.58
CA ILE A 37 -7.99 -3.01 -16.96
C ILE A 37 -7.68 -4.48 -17.24
N ALA A 38 -8.63 -5.37 -16.93
CA ALA A 38 -8.51 -6.80 -17.23
C ALA A 38 -9.88 -7.47 -17.36
N GLY A 39 -9.97 -8.58 -18.11
CA GLY A 39 -11.22 -9.31 -18.25
C GLY A 39 -11.21 -10.40 -19.31
N LEU A 40 -12.35 -11.09 -19.42
CA LEU A 40 -12.65 -12.00 -20.53
C LEU A 40 -14.16 -12.04 -20.79
N CYS A 41 -14.57 -12.40 -21.99
CA CYS A 41 -16.00 -12.54 -22.32
C CYS A 41 -16.19 -13.61 -23.41
N PRO A 42 -15.96 -14.91 -23.09
CA PRO A 42 -16.13 -16.03 -24.03
C PRO A 42 -17.50 -16.06 -24.71
N GLN A 43 -18.54 -15.58 -24.03
CA GLN A 43 -19.88 -15.45 -24.60
C GLN A 43 -20.58 -14.23 -24.01
N GLN A 44 -21.18 -13.39 -24.84
CA GLN A 44 -21.87 -12.14 -24.45
C GLN A 44 -23.23 -12.41 -23.80
N ILE A 45 -23.23 -13.14 -22.68
CA ILE A 45 -24.40 -13.43 -21.84
C ILE A 45 -24.05 -13.27 -20.35
N ALA A 46 -25.08 -13.18 -19.52
CA ALA A 46 -24.95 -13.05 -18.07
C ALA A 46 -23.97 -14.09 -17.48
N GLN A 47 -23.06 -13.62 -16.62
CA GLN A 47 -22.08 -14.44 -15.89
C GLN A 47 -21.00 -15.14 -16.75
N GLN A 48 -21.04 -15.02 -18.08
CA GLN A 48 -19.98 -15.51 -18.96
C GLN A 48 -18.93 -14.45 -19.26
N CYS A 49 -19.18 -13.20 -18.89
CA CYS A 49 -18.21 -12.11 -19.01
C CYS A 49 -17.73 -11.68 -17.64
N PHE A 50 -16.46 -11.33 -17.57
CA PHE A 50 -15.81 -10.76 -16.42
C PHE A 50 -15.07 -9.50 -16.88
N GLN A 51 -15.38 -8.37 -16.26
CA GLN A 51 -14.73 -7.10 -16.54
C GLN A 51 -14.29 -6.43 -15.25
N PHE A 52 -12.99 -6.19 -15.16
CA PHE A 52 -12.39 -5.27 -14.21
C PHE A 52 -11.93 -4.03 -14.98
N GLY A 53 -12.51 -2.88 -14.68
CA GLY A 53 -12.23 -1.68 -15.46
C GLY A 53 -12.70 -0.40 -14.81
N LEU A 54 -12.80 0.64 -15.62
CA LEU A 54 -13.26 1.96 -15.21
C LEU A 54 -14.44 2.39 -16.08
N ARG A 55 -15.44 3.04 -15.48
CA ARG A 55 -16.60 3.58 -16.20
C ARG A 55 -16.66 5.09 -16.10
N SER A 56 -16.55 5.77 -17.24
CA SER A 56 -16.52 7.24 -17.34
C SER A 56 -17.82 7.89 -16.82
N ASN A 57 -17.69 9.02 -16.13
CA ASN A 57 -18.77 9.78 -15.49
C ASN A 57 -19.23 11.00 -16.32
N VAL A 58 -19.09 11.00 -17.65
CA VAL A 58 -19.42 12.12 -18.57
C VAL A 58 -18.34 13.22 -18.63
N THR A 59 -17.44 13.33 -17.64
CA THR A 59 -16.25 14.20 -17.68
C THR A 59 -15.04 13.46 -18.29
N SER A 60 -14.17 14.18 -19.02
CA SER A 60 -12.96 13.59 -19.64
C SER A 60 -11.79 13.38 -18.68
N THR A 61 -11.89 13.84 -17.44
CA THR A 61 -10.78 13.90 -16.47
C THR A 61 -10.92 12.94 -15.30
N THR A 62 -12.09 12.34 -15.09
CA THR A 62 -12.35 11.42 -13.97
C THR A 62 -13.20 10.22 -14.39
N SER A 63 -13.00 9.10 -13.71
CA SER A 63 -13.75 7.85 -13.91
C SER A 63 -14.10 7.21 -12.55
N THR A 64 -14.78 6.07 -12.58
CA THR A 64 -15.14 5.27 -11.38
C THR A 64 -14.78 3.82 -11.60
N GLY A 65 -14.51 3.08 -10.53
CA GLY A 65 -14.28 1.64 -10.60
C GLY A 65 -15.48 0.90 -11.18
N TYR A 66 -15.22 -0.19 -11.92
CA TYR A 66 -16.25 -1.00 -12.56
C TYR A 66 -15.94 -2.48 -12.41
N PHE A 67 -16.92 -3.22 -11.89
CA PHE A 67 -16.91 -4.67 -11.80
C PHE A 67 -18.09 -5.21 -12.62
N GLY A 68 -17.81 -5.62 -13.86
CA GLY A 68 -18.82 -6.17 -14.76
C GLY A 68 -18.88 -7.70 -14.71
N LEU A 69 -20.10 -8.23 -14.62
CA LEU A 69 -20.42 -9.64 -14.86
C LEU A 69 -21.56 -9.80 -15.88
N TRP A 70 -21.80 -8.74 -16.67
CA TRP A 70 -22.83 -8.56 -17.67
C TRP A 70 -24.22 -8.22 -17.08
N GLU A 71 -24.85 -7.18 -17.64
CA GLU A 71 -26.21 -6.70 -17.34
C GLU A 71 -26.46 -6.44 -15.84
N ALA A 72 -27.43 -7.16 -15.24
CA ALA A 72 -27.87 -6.96 -13.86
C ALA A 72 -26.78 -7.28 -12.82
N ALA A 73 -25.68 -7.91 -13.23
CA ALA A 73 -24.57 -8.29 -12.37
C ALA A 73 -23.38 -7.30 -12.40
N ASP A 74 -23.54 -6.12 -13.02
CA ASP A 74 -22.51 -5.07 -13.08
C ASP A 74 -22.58 -4.13 -11.88
N LEU A 75 -21.47 -3.89 -11.19
CA LEU A 75 -21.34 -2.97 -10.07
C LEU A 75 -20.46 -1.79 -10.49
N ARG A 76 -20.92 -0.58 -10.17
CA ARG A 76 -20.20 0.67 -10.44
C ARG A 76 -19.82 1.35 -9.13
N GLY A 77 -18.60 1.85 -9.07
CA GLY A 77 -18.12 2.72 -8.01
C GLY A 77 -18.70 4.14 -8.04
N SER A 78 -18.29 4.94 -7.06
CA SER A 78 -18.66 6.35 -6.88
C SER A 78 -17.46 7.24 -6.60
N MET A 79 -16.37 6.67 -6.07
CA MET A 79 -15.11 7.37 -5.84
C MET A 79 -14.45 7.75 -7.18
N SER A 80 -14.01 9.01 -7.24
CA SER A 80 -13.35 9.55 -8.44
C SER A 80 -11.95 8.98 -8.59
N ILE A 81 -11.66 8.48 -9.79
CA ILE A 81 -10.34 8.03 -10.23
C ILE A 81 -9.84 9.06 -11.26
N PRO A 82 -8.90 9.94 -10.89
CA PRO A 82 -8.38 10.98 -11.78
C PRO A 82 -7.38 10.43 -12.79
N ILE A 83 -7.20 11.15 -13.90
CA ILE A 83 -6.05 10.95 -14.79
C ILE A 83 -4.76 11.47 -14.15
N ASN A 84 -3.62 10.98 -14.62
CA ASN A 84 -2.27 11.39 -14.24
C ASN A 84 -1.93 11.19 -12.76
N GLN A 85 -2.56 10.20 -12.12
CA GLN A 85 -2.28 9.82 -10.73
C GLN A 85 -2.38 8.31 -10.56
N TRP A 86 -1.41 7.73 -9.83
CA TRP A 86 -1.49 6.33 -9.43
C TRP A 86 -2.66 6.14 -8.47
N THR A 87 -3.52 5.17 -8.79
CA THR A 87 -4.67 4.77 -7.98
C THR A 87 -4.67 3.26 -7.87
N HIS A 88 -4.80 2.72 -6.64
CA HIS A 88 -5.05 1.31 -6.46
C HIS A 88 -6.55 1.04 -6.62
N VAL A 89 -6.90 0.01 -7.38
CA VAL A 89 -8.28 -0.42 -7.58
C VAL A 89 -8.37 -1.91 -7.34
N ALA A 90 -9.43 -2.33 -6.65
CA ALA A 90 -9.68 -3.75 -6.40
C ALA A 90 -11.16 -4.10 -6.52
N ILE A 91 -11.42 -5.33 -6.92
CA ILE A 91 -12.74 -5.94 -6.90
C ILE A 91 -12.69 -7.27 -6.17
N VAL A 92 -13.71 -7.54 -5.35
CA VAL A 92 -13.83 -8.76 -4.57
C VAL A 92 -15.20 -9.37 -4.84
N TYR A 93 -15.22 -10.66 -5.15
CA TYR A 93 -16.44 -11.46 -5.14
C TYR A 93 -16.36 -12.55 -4.07
N SER A 94 -17.33 -12.55 -3.16
CA SER A 94 -17.50 -13.59 -2.16
C SER A 94 -18.70 -14.46 -2.53
N LYS A 95 -18.44 -15.71 -2.96
CA LYS A 95 -19.51 -16.67 -3.29
C LYS A 95 -20.32 -17.06 -2.04
N SER A 96 -19.65 -17.30 -0.92
CA SER A 96 -20.30 -17.73 0.33
C SER A 96 -21.17 -16.63 0.95
N LYS A 97 -20.79 -15.36 0.79
CA LYS A 97 -21.56 -14.20 1.26
C LYS A 97 -22.43 -13.55 0.20
N THR A 98 -22.47 -14.12 -1.01
CA THR A 98 -23.17 -13.57 -2.19
C THR A 98 -22.96 -12.06 -2.32
N LYS A 99 -21.69 -11.62 -2.39
CA LYS A 99 -21.34 -10.19 -2.32
C LYS A 99 -20.25 -9.80 -3.32
N GLN A 100 -20.47 -8.70 -4.03
CA GLN A 100 -19.48 -7.97 -4.82
C GLN A 100 -19.05 -6.71 -4.08
N VAL A 101 -17.78 -6.34 -4.18
CA VAL A 101 -17.23 -5.10 -3.60
C VAL A 101 -16.21 -4.49 -4.57
N ILE A 102 -16.19 -3.16 -4.65
CA ILE A 102 -15.17 -2.35 -5.31
C ILE A 102 -14.44 -1.56 -4.25
N TYR A 103 -13.11 -1.48 -4.36
CA TYR A 103 -12.25 -0.64 -3.53
C TYR A 103 -11.45 0.32 -4.41
N VAL A 104 -11.19 1.53 -3.89
CA VAL A 104 -10.32 2.54 -4.48
C VAL A 104 -9.35 3.05 -3.41
N ASN A 105 -8.05 3.00 -3.70
CA ASN A 105 -6.97 3.31 -2.75
C ASN A 105 -7.13 2.60 -1.40
N GLY A 106 -7.51 1.32 -1.44
CA GLY A 106 -7.70 0.52 -0.24
C GLY A 106 -9.05 0.71 0.47
N ASN A 107 -9.81 1.76 0.15
CA ASN A 107 -11.08 2.10 0.80
C ASN A 107 -12.25 1.47 0.05
N LEU A 108 -13.29 1.04 0.78
CA LEU A 108 -14.52 0.52 0.18
C LEU A 108 -15.21 1.65 -0.59
N ASP A 109 -15.39 1.47 -1.90
CA ASP A 109 -16.10 2.41 -2.77
C ASP A 109 -17.58 2.04 -2.89
N ASN A 110 -17.87 0.80 -3.31
CA ASN A 110 -19.25 0.32 -3.40
C ASN A 110 -19.34 -1.19 -3.15
N SER A 111 -20.52 -1.66 -2.76
CA SER A 111 -20.80 -3.09 -2.63
C SER A 111 -22.24 -3.42 -2.94
N ARG A 112 -22.49 -4.67 -3.35
CA ARG A 112 -23.83 -5.18 -3.61
C ARG A 112 -23.95 -6.65 -3.23
N GLY A 113 -25.09 -7.02 -2.66
CA GLY A 113 -25.48 -8.41 -2.51
C GLY A 113 -25.93 -8.99 -3.86
N THR A 114 -25.27 -10.05 -4.33
CA THR A 114 -25.64 -10.79 -5.53
C THR A 114 -25.09 -12.21 -5.48
N SER A 115 -25.90 -13.17 -5.88
CA SER A 115 -25.47 -14.56 -6.13
C SER A 115 -24.84 -14.74 -7.52
N ASN A 116 -24.90 -13.71 -8.36
CA ASN A 116 -24.40 -13.79 -9.73
C ASN A 116 -22.88 -13.63 -9.73
N GLY A 117 -22.17 -14.75 -9.65
CA GLY A 117 -20.72 -14.82 -9.83
C GLY A 117 -20.32 -15.09 -11.27
N PHE A 118 -19.03 -14.99 -11.57
CA PHE A 118 -18.48 -15.39 -12.87
C PHE A 118 -18.56 -16.91 -13.04
N ASN A 119 -19.07 -17.39 -14.18
CA ASN A 119 -19.29 -18.80 -14.50
C ASN A 119 -18.68 -19.22 -15.85
N GLY A 120 -17.93 -18.35 -16.53
CA GLY A 120 -17.24 -18.71 -17.76
C GLY A 120 -16.21 -19.83 -17.53
N THR A 121 -16.17 -20.82 -18.40
CA THR A 121 -15.29 -22.00 -18.28
C THR A 121 -14.11 -21.99 -19.26
N SER A 122 -14.05 -20.98 -20.12
CA SER A 122 -13.05 -20.81 -21.17
C SER A 122 -12.91 -19.33 -21.52
N GLY A 123 -12.09 -19.02 -22.52
CA GLY A 123 -11.86 -17.66 -23.00
C GLY A 123 -10.45 -17.17 -22.71
N THR A 124 -10.02 -16.19 -23.49
CA THR A 124 -8.73 -15.53 -23.34
C THR A 124 -8.86 -14.44 -22.29
N PHE A 125 -7.97 -14.42 -21.30
CA PHE A 125 -7.91 -13.36 -20.31
C PHE A 125 -7.04 -12.23 -20.87
N TYR A 126 -7.63 -11.06 -21.04
CA TYR A 126 -6.98 -9.88 -21.60
C TYR A 126 -6.68 -8.85 -20.52
N ILE A 127 -5.61 -8.08 -20.73
CA ILE A 127 -5.17 -6.95 -19.90
C ILE A 127 -4.99 -5.74 -20.81
N GLY A 128 -5.54 -4.59 -20.41
CA GLY A 128 -5.55 -3.34 -21.18
C GLY A 128 -6.62 -3.25 -22.27
N ASN A 129 -7.30 -4.36 -22.56
CA ASN A 129 -8.41 -4.48 -23.52
C ASN A 129 -9.29 -5.67 -23.11
N ASN A 130 -10.50 -5.78 -23.63
CA ASN A 130 -11.26 -7.03 -23.70
C ASN A 130 -11.71 -7.22 -25.15
N TYR A 131 -10.88 -7.90 -25.95
CA TYR A 131 -11.06 -7.99 -27.40
C TYR A 131 -12.44 -8.57 -27.77
N ASP A 132 -12.90 -9.56 -27.00
CA ASP A 132 -14.20 -10.24 -27.19
C ASP A 132 -15.40 -9.27 -27.13
N LEU A 133 -15.25 -8.13 -26.45
CA LEU A 133 -16.26 -7.07 -26.38
C LEU A 133 -16.11 -6.01 -27.47
N THR A 134 -14.90 -5.78 -27.95
CA THR A 134 -14.60 -4.74 -28.95
C THR A 134 -15.05 -5.11 -30.38
N SER A 135 -15.37 -6.38 -30.63
CA SER A 135 -15.95 -6.84 -31.89
C SER A 135 -17.39 -6.34 -32.10
N ASN A 136 -18.07 -5.88 -31.04
CA ASN A 136 -19.39 -5.28 -31.13
C ASN A 136 -19.28 -3.75 -31.18
N PRO A 137 -19.62 -3.10 -32.32
CA PRO A 137 -19.44 -1.66 -32.51
C PRO A 137 -20.26 -0.80 -31.54
N SER A 138 -21.24 -1.38 -30.84
CA SER A 138 -22.08 -0.69 -29.85
C SER A 138 -21.33 -0.27 -28.58
N PHE A 139 -20.15 -0.85 -28.32
CA PHE A 139 -19.39 -0.58 -27.09
C PHE A 139 -18.24 0.43 -27.24
N GLY A 140 -17.95 0.88 -28.47
CA GLY A 140 -16.87 1.86 -28.73
C GLY A 140 -15.47 1.36 -28.32
N THR A 141 -14.52 2.28 -28.15
CA THR A 141 -13.15 1.95 -27.73
C THR A 141 -13.12 1.66 -26.22
N ASN A 142 -12.92 0.40 -25.84
CA ASN A 142 -12.85 -0.04 -24.44
C ASN A 142 -11.42 -0.22 -23.90
N ASN A 143 -10.43 0.25 -24.66
CA ASN A 143 -9.03 0.13 -24.30
C ASN A 143 -8.75 1.00 -23.07
N PHE A 144 -7.96 0.46 -22.15
CA PHE A 144 -7.35 1.26 -21.11
C PHE A 144 -6.27 2.16 -21.74
N GLN A 145 -6.18 3.42 -21.28
CA GLN A 145 -5.18 4.38 -21.71
C GLN A 145 -4.39 4.82 -20.49
N GLY A 146 -3.15 4.36 -20.36
CA GLY A 146 -2.30 4.64 -19.22
C GLY A 146 -1.36 3.49 -18.88
N TYR A 147 -0.92 3.46 -17.63
CA TYR A 147 -0.06 2.41 -17.09
C TYR A 147 -0.85 1.51 -16.12
N ILE A 148 -0.54 0.21 -16.13
CA ILE A 148 -1.05 -0.78 -15.18
C ILE A 148 0.18 -1.40 -14.53
N ASP A 149 0.16 -1.52 -13.21
CA ASP A 149 1.21 -2.17 -12.42
C ASP A 149 0.59 -3.09 -11.36
N GLN A 150 1.35 -4.10 -10.95
CA GLN A 150 0.99 -5.09 -9.92
C GLN A 150 -0.43 -5.71 -10.07
N LEU A 151 -0.88 -5.95 -11.32
CA LEU A 151 -2.14 -6.64 -11.54
C LEU A 151 -2.08 -8.06 -10.96
N THR A 152 -2.92 -8.33 -9.98
CA THR A 152 -3.05 -9.66 -9.37
C THR A 152 -4.46 -10.21 -9.58
N VAL A 153 -4.53 -11.49 -9.93
CA VAL A 153 -5.77 -12.28 -9.91
C VAL A 153 -5.58 -13.41 -8.90
N SER A 154 -6.37 -13.41 -7.84
CA SER A 154 -6.22 -14.37 -6.74
C SER A 154 -7.52 -15.14 -6.48
N ASN A 155 -7.36 -16.43 -6.17
CA ASN A 155 -8.45 -17.24 -5.63
C ASN A 155 -8.72 -16.81 -4.18
N GLY A 156 -9.99 -16.71 -3.81
CA GLY A 156 -10.40 -16.32 -2.46
C GLY A 156 -10.69 -14.82 -2.30
N VAL A 157 -11.16 -14.47 -1.11
CA VAL A 157 -11.46 -13.09 -0.75
C VAL A 157 -10.28 -12.48 -0.01
N ARG A 158 -9.78 -11.33 -0.44
CA ARG A 158 -8.99 -10.45 0.43
C ARG A 158 -9.95 -9.64 1.29
N SER A 159 -9.63 -9.55 2.58
CA SER A 159 -10.31 -8.69 3.54
C SER A 159 -10.07 -7.22 3.22
N THR A 160 -10.90 -6.35 3.78
CA THR A 160 -10.71 -4.90 3.69
C THR A 160 -9.34 -4.47 4.20
N CYS A 161 -8.83 -5.09 5.27
CA CYS A 161 -7.50 -4.79 5.80
C CYS A 161 -6.37 -5.22 4.85
N GLU A 162 -6.48 -6.38 4.21
CA GLU A 162 -5.49 -6.83 3.21
C GLU A 162 -5.47 -5.91 1.99
N ILE A 163 -6.65 -5.53 1.47
CA ILE A 163 -6.77 -4.58 0.35
C ILE A 163 -6.17 -3.22 0.72
N LEU A 164 -6.47 -2.71 1.92
CA LEU A 164 -5.90 -1.46 2.41
C LEU A 164 -4.37 -1.55 2.57
N ASN A 165 -3.85 -2.67 3.06
CA ASN A 165 -2.41 -2.89 3.18
C ASN A 165 -1.71 -2.93 1.82
N VAL A 166 -2.26 -3.63 0.83
CA VAL A 166 -1.70 -3.63 -0.54
C VAL A 166 -1.69 -2.21 -1.12
N ALA A 167 -2.74 -1.42 -0.87
CA ALA A 167 -2.85 -0.07 -1.40
C ALA A 167 -1.95 0.97 -0.70
N THR A 168 -1.45 0.69 0.52
CA THR A 168 -0.82 1.74 1.36
C THR A 168 0.47 1.34 2.06
N MET A 169 0.87 0.07 2.04
CA MET A 169 2.19 -0.33 2.52
C MET A 169 3.24 0.11 1.51
N ALA A 170 4.13 1.00 1.93
CA ALA A 170 5.20 1.52 1.09
C ALA A 170 6.46 0.63 1.14
N CYS A 171 6.78 0.06 2.32
CA CYS A 171 7.93 -0.83 2.52
C CYS A 171 7.71 -1.68 3.79
N ARG A 172 8.21 -2.91 3.78
CA ARG A 172 8.39 -3.73 4.98
C ARG A 172 9.72 -4.48 4.92
N LEU A 173 10.62 -4.18 5.85
CA LEU A 173 11.84 -4.95 6.06
C LEU A 173 11.65 -5.83 7.30
N SER A 174 11.41 -7.12 7.10
CA SER A 174 11.34 -8.11 8.18
C SER A 174 12.71 -8.70 8.53
N PHE A 175 13.72 -8.52 7.67
CA PHE A 175 15.07 -9.06 7.85
C PHE A 175 15.18 -10.60 7.91
N ASP A 176 14.07 -11.32 7.71
CA ASP A 176 13.99 -12.78 7.77
C ASP A 176 14.27 -13.50 6.44
N ASN A 177 14.45 -12.76 5.34
CA ASN A 177 14.68 -13.39 4.05
C ASN A 177 16.14 -13.89 3.96
N SER A 178 16.29 -15.21 4.06
CA SER A 178 17.60 -15.88 4.06
C SER A 178 18.39 -15.77 2.75
N THR A 179 17.72 -15.45 1.63
CA THR A 179 18.39 -15.27 0.33
C THR A 179 18.78 -13.81 0.09
N ASN A 180 17.97 -12.88 0.59
CA ASN A 180 18.27 -11.45 0.54
C ASN A 180 17.77 -10.77 1.81
N PHE A 181 18.67 -10.64 2.79
CA PHE A 181 18.40 -10.06 4.11
C PHE A 181 17.78 -8.65 4.06
N LEU A 182 18.08 -7.87 3.01
CA LEU A 182 17.60 -6.51 2.83
C LEU A 182 16.40 -6.40 1.88
N ALA A 183 15.82 -7.53 1.45
CA ALA A 183 14.67 -7.54 0.56
C ALA A 183 13.46 -6.87 1.21
N ASP A 184 12.78 -6.02 0.43
CA ASP A 184 11.45 -5.55 0.77
C ASP A 184 10.48 -6.74 0.78
N SER A 185 10.00 -7.08 1.97
CA SER A 185 8.94 -8.05 2.20
C SER A 185 7.55 -7.44 2.02
N GLY A 186 7.48 -6.14 1.69
CA GLY A 186 6.29 -5.43 1.25
C GLY A 186 6.04 -5.56 -0.26
N PRO A 187 5.07 -4.80 -0.80
CA PRO A 187 4.62 -4.99 -2.18
C PRO A 187 5.48 -4.27 -3.23
N ASN A 188 6.42 -3.41 -2.87
CA ASN A 188 7.00 -2.44 -3.81
C ASN A 188 8.45 -2.69 -4.23
N ASP A 189 9.07 -3.79 -3.76
CA ASP A 189 10.45 -4.15 -4.05
C ASP A 189 11.42 -2.97 -3.86
N VAL A 190 11.28 -2.28 -2.72
CA VAL A 190 12.02 -1.05 -2.42
C VAL A 190 13.53 -1.29 -2.45
N SER A 191 14.26 -0.37 -3.10
CA SER A 191 15.73 -0.41 -3.14
C SER A 191 16.32 -0.01 -1.78
N VAL A 192 17.10 -0.93 -1.21
CA VAL A 192 17.73 -0.80 0.11
C VAL A 192 19.24 -1.02 0.01
N ASN A 193 20.01 -0.10 0.59
CA ASN A 193 21.45 -0.23 0.79
C ASN A 193 21.77 -0.13 2.28
N ALA A 194 22.77 -0.87 2.77
CA ALA A 194 23.19 -0.79 4.16
C ALA A 194 24.72 -0.83 4.31
N TYR A 195 25.22 -0.18 5.36
CA TYR A 195 26.64 0.02 5.63
C TYR A 195 26.96 -0.35 7.07
N ASN A 196 28.02 -1.14 7.28
CA ASN A 196 28.55 -1.57 8.58
C ASN A 196 27.47 -2.04 9.58
N TYR A 197 26.52 -2.85 9.12
CA TYR A 197 25.47 -3.44 9.95
C TYR A 197 25.82 -4.90 10.32
N ILE A 198 25.14 -5.44 11.33
CA ILE A 198 25.28 -6.83 11.77
C ILE A 198 23.89 -7.48 11.78
N SER A 199 23.77 -8.74 11.35
CA SER A 199 22.55 -9.52 11.59
C SER A 199 22.53 -10.02 13.03
N ALA A 200 21.43 -9.80 13.73
CA ALA A 200 21.21 -10.22 15.11
C ALA A 200 19.97 -11.12 15.21
N SER A 201 19.73 -11.71 16.38
CA SER A 201 18.50 -12.47 16.64
C SER A 201 17.28 -11.57 16.56
N GLY A 202 16.30 -11.96 15.73
CA GLY A 202 15.05 -11.24 15.55
C GLY A 202 14.11 -11.34 16.75
N LEU A 203 13.20 -10.37 16.88
CA LEU A 203 12.03 -10.50 17.74
C LEU A 203 11.00 -11.40 17.10
N LYS A 204 10.72 -11.13 15.82
CA LYS A 204 9.80 -11.92 14.99
C LYS A 204 10.65 -12.64 13.96
N GLY A 205 10.41 -13.93 13.81
CA GLY A 205 11.26 -14.76 12.97
C GLY A 205 12.64 -15.01 13.58
N SER A 206 13.67 -15.01 12.75
CA SER A 206 15.02 -15.47 13.09
C SER A 206 16.06 -14.37 13.10
N GLN A 207 15.85 -13.29 12.33
CA GLN A 207 16.89 -12.30 12.07
C GLN A 207 16.37 -10.87 12.22
N ALA A 208 17.25 -9.98 12.69
CA ALA A 208 17.04 -8.54 12.74
C ALA A 208 18.33 -7.81 12.36
N ILE A 209 18.27 -6.49 12.16
CA ILE A 209 19.43 -5.66 11.81
C ILE A 209 19.95 -4.90 13.03
N SER A 210 21.25 -4.90 13.26
CA SER A 210 21.91 -4.24 14.39
C SER A 210 22.92 -3.18 13.94
N PHE A 211 22.93 -2.06 14.64
CA PHE A 211 23.75 -0.88 14.36
C PHE A 211 24.71 -0.58 15.53
N THR A 212 25.88 -0.04 15.20
CA THR A 212 26.94 0.28 16.17
C THR A 212 27.39 1.74 16.06
N THR A 213 28.02 2.25 17.11
CA THR A 213 28.50 3.64 17.19
C THR A 213 29.99 3.79 16.89
N SER A 214 30.75 2.69 16.76
CA SER A 214 32.19 2.71 16.50
C SER A 214 32.55 3.10 15.07
N SER A 215 31.58 3.07 14.16
CA SER A 215 31.71 3.47 12.76
C SER A 215 30.36 3.98 12.23
N SER A 216 30.34 4.59 11.05
CA SER A 216 29.07 4.91 10.38
C SER A 216 28.34 3.61 10.04
N SER A 217 27.20 3.39 10.67
CA SER A 217 26.38 2.17 10.58
C SER A 217 24.94 2.57 10.30
N TYR A 218 24.42 2.24 9.12
CA TYR A 218 23.08 2.66 8.72
C TYR A 218 22.52 1.81 7.58
N LEU A 219 21.20 1.87 7.42
CA LEU A 219 20.47 1.36 6.27
C LEU A 219 19.73 2.53 5.62
N GLN A 220 19.69 2.57 4.29
CA GLN A 220 18.96 3.57 3.52
C GLN A 220 18.01 2.87 2.55
N ALA A 221 16.72 3.20 2.65
CA ALA A 221 15.67 2.78 1.72
C ALA A 221 15.21 3.99 0.91
N THR A 222 15.04 3.83 -0.40
CA THR A 222 14.83 4.94 -1.35
C THR A 222 13.60 4.73 -2.23
N GLY A 223 13.10 5.80 -2.87
CA GLY A 223 12.02 5.72 -3.85
C GLY A 223 10.64 6.11 -3.35
N PHE A 224 10.55 6.78 -2.20
CA PHE A 224 9.26 7.14 -1.60
C PHE A 224 8.67 8.43 -2.21
N LEU A 225 8.02 8.31 -3.36
CA LEU A 225 7.39 9.44 -4.05
C LEU A 225 6.25 10.09 -3.24
N PHE A 226 5.53 9.32 -2.43
CA PHE A 226 4.39 9.86 -1.67
C PHE A 226 4.79 10.98 -0.69
N LEU A 227 6.05 11.05 -0.27
CA LEU A 227 6.58 12.12 0.59
C LEU A 227 6.83 13.44 -0.16
N SER A 228 6.73 13.44 -1.49
CA SER A 228 6.83 14.65 -2.31
C SER A 228 5.59 15.54 -2.22
N TYR A 229 4.44 14.96 -1.82
CA TYR A 229 3.16 15.65 -1.77
C TYR A 229 2.96 16.37 -0.44
N ASN A 230 2.42 17.59 -0.51
CA ASN A 230 2.00 18.33 0.69
C ASN A 230 0.96 17.53 1.46
N ASN A 231 1.10 17.52 2.78
CA ASN A 231 0.21 16.86 3.70
C ASN A 231 0.00 15.36 3.46
N ALA A 232 0.95 14.68 2.80
CA ALA A 232 0.90 13.24 2.61
C ALA A 232 0.92 12.51 3.96
N PRO A 233 -0.15 11.78 4.33
CA PRO A 233 -0.18 11.05 5.58
C PRO A 233 0.83 9.89 5.51
N PHE A 234 1.43 9.55 6.64
CA PHE A 234 2.33 8.41 6.72
C PHE A 234 2.40 7.83 8.11
N SER A 235 2.85 6.58 8.19
CA SER A 235 3.15 5.94 9.47
C SER A 235 4.42 5.11 9.35
N ILE A 236 5.19 5.10 10.43
CA ILE A 236 6.41 4.30 10.59
C ILE A 236 6.19 3.40 11.79
N SER A 237 6.43 2.11 11.63
CA SER A 237 6.43 1.12 12.71
C SER A 237 7.76 0.37 12.70
N LEU A 238 8.33 0.13 13.87
CA LEU A 238 9.49 -0.75 14.03
C LEU A 238 9.55 -1.29 15.45
N TRP A 239 10.17 -2.45 15.60
CA TRP A 239 10.61 -2.94 16.89
C TRP A 239 12.07 -2.55 17.11
N ILE A 240 12.41 -2.11 18.31
CA ILE A 240 13.77 -1.75 18.69
C ILE A 240 14.21 -2.45 19.96
N GLN A 241 15.48 -2.82 20.01
CA GLN A 241 16.17 -3.30 21.20
C GLN A 241 17.45 -2.46 21.35
N PRO A 242 17.35 -1.26 21.95
CA PRO A 242 18.47 -0.33 22.03
C PRO A 242 19.51 -0.79 23.05
N THR A 243 20.80 -0.62 22.74
CA THR A 243 21.87 -0.75 23.73
C THR A 243 22.19 0.58 24.40
N LEU A 244 21.92 1.70 23.71
CA LEU A 244 21.99 3.07 24.22
C LEU A 244 20.80 3.88 23.70
N LEU A 245 20.24 4.76 24.54
CA LEU A 245 19.16 5.68 24.15
C LEU A 245 19.73 6.96 23.54
N GLN A 246 20.41 6.84 22.40
CA GLN A 246 21.01 7.96 21.70
C GLN A 246 20.89 7.81 20.18
N GLY A 247 21.04 8.93 19.49
CA GLY A 247 21.10 8.97 18.03
C GLY A 247 19.75 8.87 17.34
N THR A 248 19.81 8.83 16.01
CA THR A 248 18.62 8.83 15.14
C THR A 248 18.23 7.40 14.78
N LEU A 249 17.01 7.00 15.18
CA LEU A 249 16.41 5.73 14.80
C LEU A 249 16.00 5.73 13.33
N VAL A 250 15.26 6.77 12.93
CA VAL A 250 14.75 6.96 11.57
C VAL A 250 14.98 8.40 11.17
N GLY A 251 15.94 8.62 10.27
CA GLY A 251 16.20 9.87 9.58
C GLY A 251 15.52 9.90 8.21
N SER A 252 15.42 11.08 7.60
CA SER A 252 14.80 11.21 6.27
C SER A 252 15.44 12.30 5.40
N SER A 253 15.29 12.21 4.08
CA SER A 253 15.63 13.31 3.15
C SER A 253 14.74 14.54 3.29
N LEU A 254 13.73 14.52 4.17
CA LEU A 254 12.78 15.63 4.35
C LEU A 254 13.34 16.77 5.21
N GLY A 255 14.60 16.68 5.63
CA GLY A 255 15.24 17.69 6.47
C GLY A 255 14.89 17.59 7.97
N TYR A 256 14.26 16.48 8.38
CA TYR A 256 14.01 16.16 9.78
C TYR A 256 14.16 14.65 10.03
N ASP A 257 14.34 14.30 11.30
CA ASP A 257 14.42 12.92 11.78
C ASP A 257 13.08 12.50 12.38
N PRO A 258 12.27 11.67 11.68
CA PRO A 258 10.99 11.22 12.21
C PRO A 258 11.07 10.61 13.61
N LEU A 259 12.12 9.84 13.91
CA LEU A 259 12.32 9.21 15.21
C LEU A 259 13.79 9.35 15.64
N THR A 260 14.02 10.01 16.77
CA THR A 260 15.37 10.23 17.33
C THR A 260 15.34 10.23 18.85
N PHE A 261 16.45 9.84 19.48
CA PHE A 261 16.64 10.08 20.91
C PHE A 261 17.21 11.48 21.15
N ALA A 262 16.72 12.14 22.19
CA ALA A 262 17.34 13.33 22.75
C ALA A 262 18.58 12.96 23.57
N SER A 263 19.40 13.97 23.92
CA SER A 263 20.59 13.78 24.75
C SER A 263 20.30 13.23 26.16
N ASN A 264 19.07 13.38 26.65
CA ASN A 264 18.61 12.83 27.92
C ASN A 264 17.97 11.43 27.78
N GLY A 265 18.02 10.81 26.59
CA GLY A 265 17.42 9.50 26.31
C GLY A 265 15.93 9.50 26.01
N SER A 266 15.26 10.67 26.02
CA SER A 266 13.84 10.76 25.63
C SER A 266 13.66 10.45 24.15
N LEU A 267 12.62 9.70 23.80
CA LEU A 267 12.27 9.43 22.40
C LEU A 267 11.46 10.60 21.83
N ILE A 268 11.93 11.17 20.72
CA ILE A 268 11.26 12.25 20.00
C ILE A 268 10.69 11.68 18.70
N ALA A 269 9.40 11.95 18.48
CA ALA A 269 8.75 11.80 17.18
C ALA A 269 8.57 13.18 16.54
N ARG A 270 8.85 13.32 15.23
CA ARG A 270 8.81 14.60 14.52
C ARG A 270 8.21 14.48 13.12
N VAL A 271 7.46 15.51 12.72
CA VAL A 271 7.03 15.75 11.35
C VAL A 271 7.21 17.23 11.06
N ALA A 272 8.04 17.56 10.06
CA ALA A 272 8.41 18.94 9.74
C ALA A 272 8.89 19.69 11.01
N THR A 273 8.25 20.81 11.35
CA THR A 273 8.59 21.64 12.52
C THR A 273 7.90 21.20 13.81
N VAL A 274 7.06 20.17 13.76
CA VAL A 274 6.23 19.72 14.89
C VAL A 274 6.83 18.45 15.48
N SER A 275 6.98 18.40 16.81
CA SER A 275 7.49 17.21 17.50
C SER A 275 6.82 16.97 18.84
N VAL A 276 6.78 15.70 19.24
CA VAL A 276 6.40 15.24 20.58
C VAL A 276 7.55 14.45 21.21
N SER A 277 7.71 14.55 22.53
CA SER A 277 8.75 13.85 23.28
C SER A 277 8.14 12.93 24.35
N TYR A 278 8.59 11.68 24.37
CA TYR A 278 8.32 10.72 25.42
C TYR A 278 9.50 10.67 26.38
N ASN A 279 9.30 11.22 27.58
CA ASN A 279 10.37 11.47 28.55
C ASN A 279 10.57 10.33 29.56
N ILE A 280 9.97 9.16 29.31
CA ILE A 280 10.24 7.95 30.08
C ILE A 280 11.26 7.15 29.27
N LEU A 281 12.34 6.74 29.92
CA LEU A 281 13.40 5.98 29.27
C LEU A 281 12.86 4.61 28.87
N LEU A 282 13.14 4.23 27.63
CA LEU A 282 12.89 2.87 27.17
C LEU A 282 13.84 1.89 27.85
N GLU A 283 13.39 0.66 27.99
CA GLU A 283 14.25 -0.43 28.45
C GLU A 283 15.30 -0.74 27.38
N LEU A 284 16.51 -1.08 27.83
CA LEU A 284 17.63 -1.45 26.97
C LEU A 284 17.60 -2.96 26.67
N THR A 285 18.52 -3.42 25.81
CA THR A 285 18.80 -4.84 25.55
C THR A 285 18.81 -5.67 26.85
N PRO A 286 18.11 -6.83 26.88
CA PRO A 286 17.52 -7.57 25.76
C PRO A 286 16.04 -7.27 25.50
N ILE A 287 15.48 -6.18 25.99
CA ILE A 287 14.04 -5.91 25.89
C ILE A 287 13.69 -5.22 24.57
N TRP A 288 12.68 -5.75 23.88
CA TRP A 288 12.13 -5.16 22.67
C TRP A 288 10.99 -4.19 23.00
N SER A 289 11.01 -3.03 22.34
CA SER A 289 9.92 -2.05 22.37
C SER A 289 9.39 -1.81 20.97
N HIS A 290 8.07 -1.83 20.79
CA HIS A 290 7.41 -1.48 19.55
C HIS A 290 7.15 0.02 19.49
N ILE A 291 7.69 0.69 18.48
CA ILE A 291 7.56 2.13 18.29
C ILE A 291 6.75 2.39 17.03
N VAL A 292 5.68 3.17 17.15
CA VAL A 292 4.88 3.61 16.00
C VAL A 292 4.69 5.11 16.01
N LEU A 293 5.07 5.74 14.90
CA LEU A 293 4.75 7.12 14.58
C LEU A 293 3.63 7.10 13.54
N THR A 294 2.54 7.82 13.79
CA THR A 294 1.49 8.04 12.79
C THR A 294 1.28 9.53 12.58
N TRP A 295 1.02 9.94 11.34
CA TRP A 295 0.73 11.33 11.03
C TRP A 295 -0.26 11.48 9.88
N SER A 296 -1.21 12.40 10.05
CA SER A 296 -1.94 13.03 8.95
C SER A 296 -2.25 14.49 9.27
N SER A 297 -2.60 15.26 8.24
CA SER A 297 -3.00 16.65 8.43
C SER A 297 -4.27 16.83 9.26
N SER A 298 -5.13 15.81 9.33
CA SER A 298 -6.35 15.81 10.16
C SER A 298 -6.17 15.12 11.52
N GLY A 299 -5.34 14.08 11.60
CA GLY A 299 -5.12 13.26 12.80
C GLY A 299 -4.00 13.75 13.70
N GLY A 300 -3.15 14.67 13.21
CA GLY A 300 -2.00 15.17 13.95
C GLY A 300 -0.85 14.16 14.00
N LEU A 301 0.14 14.41 14.86
CA LEU A 301 1.28 13.50 15.07
C LEU A 301 1.03 12.70 16.35
N ASN A 302 1.03 11.37 16.22
CA ASN A 302 0.81 10.43 17.32
C ASN A 302 2.01 9.51 17.47
N LEU A 303 2.43 9.29 18.72
CA LEU A 303 3.51 8.37 19.08
C LEU A 303 2.94 7.27 19.98
N TYR A 304 3.10 6.03 19.55
CA TYR A 304 2.73 4.84 20.29
C TYR A 304 3.98 4.06 20.70
N ILE A 305 3.94 3.50 21.91
CA ILE A 305 4.96 2.59 22.44
C ILE A 305 4.22 1.36 22.98
N ASN A 306 4.58 0.17 22.49
CA ASN A 306 3.97 -1.10 22.88
C ASN A 306 2.43 -1.06 22.81
N ASN A 307 1.90 -0.58 21.68
CA ASN A 307 0.46 -0.41 21.41
C ASN A 307 -0.27 0.63 22.31
N ILE A 308 0.45 1.43 23.09
CA ILE A 308 -0.12 2.49 23.93
C ILE A 308 0.19 3.85 23.29
N LEU A 309 -0.84 4.68 23.07
CA LEU A 309 -0.65 6.07 22.67
C LEU A 309 -0.02 6.85 23.83
N VAL A 310 1.27 7.17 23.72
CA VAL A 310 2.00 7.85 24.80
C VAL A 310 2.01 9.36 24.65
N LYS A 311 1.95 9.87 23.42
CA LYS A 311 1.93 11.31 23.10
C LYS A 311 1.17 11.57 21.80
N SER A 312 0.55 12.74 21.75
CA SER A 312 -0.13 13.25 20.58
C SER A 312 0.02 14.77 20.52
N ILE A 313 0.00 15.31 19.31
CA ILE A 313 -0.17 16.73 19.02
C ILE A 313 -1.22 16.86 17.93
N ALA A 314 -2.03 17.92 18.01
CA ALA A 314 -3.16 18.15 17.13
C ALA A 314 -2.75 18.25 15.65
N ALA A 315 -3.77 18.22 14.79
CA ALA A 315 -3.70 18.48 13.37
C ALA A 315 -2.72 19.61 13.02
N SER A 316 -1.84 19.34 12.07
CA SER A 316 -0.80 20.26 11.59
C SER A 316 -0.60 20.06 10.09
N THR A 317 0.05 21.01 9.43
CA THR A 317 0.40 20.88 8.02
C THR A 317 1.84 20.42 7.86
N SER A 318 2.11 19.68 6.79
CA SER A 318 3.47 19.39 6.34
C SER A 318 3.63 19.78 4.89
N THR A 319 4.77 20.38 4.56
CA THR A 319 5.18 20.60 3.19
C THR A 319 5.85 19.34 2.69
N GLY A 320 5.44 18.86 1.52
CA GLY A 320 6.14 17.77 0.84
C GLY A 320 7.53 18.24 0.41
N SER A 321 8.44 17.31 0.16
CA SER A 321 9.79 17.68 -0.26
C SER A 321 9.85 18.34 -1.65
N GLY A 322 8.80 18.14 -2.48
CA GLY A 322 8.83 18.47 -3.91
C GLY A 322 9.83 17.63 -4.72
N ALA A 323 10.55 16.70 -4.08
CA ALA A 323 11.54 15.84 -4.73
C ALA A 323 10.91 14.53 -5.20
N SER A 324 11.32 14.06 -6.38
CA SER A 324 10.81 12.81 -6.97
C SER A 324 11.35 11.54 -6.30
N THR A 325 12.43 11.65 -5.52
CA THR A 325 13.03 10.52 -4.80
C THR A 325 13.35 10.92 -3.37
N ASN A 326 12.54 10.41 -2.42
CA ASN A 326 12.80 10.57 -0.99
C ASN A 326 13.30 9.25 -0.40
N ASN A 327 14.02 9.35 0.71
CA ASN A 327 14.57 8.20 1.41
C ASN A 327 14.33 8.27 2.92
N PHE A 328 14.36 7.10 3.55
CA PHE A 328 14.49 6.94 4.99
C PHE A 328 15.82 6.27 5.31
N ILE A 329 16.43 6.70 6.40
CA ILE A 329 17.71 6.18 6.88
C ILE A 329 17.50 5.61 8.28
N LEU A 330 17.74 4.33 8.46
CA LEU A 330 17.74 3.69 9.77
C LEU A 330 19.14 3.73 10.38
N GLY A 331 19.24 4.16 11.63
CA GLY A 331 20.47 4.18 12.42
C GLY A 331 21.51 5.26 12.07
N GLY A 332 21.28 6.06 11.03
CA GLY A 332 22.23 7.03 10.47
C GLY A 332 22.73 8.14 11.40
N GLY A 333 22.10 8.34 12.56
CA GLY A 333 22.54 9.29 13.59
C GLY A 333 23.29 8.63 14.74
N SER A 334 24.09 7.58 14.48
CA SER A 334 24.79 6.80 15.51
C SER A 334 23.87 6.14 16.54
N PHE A 335 22.76 5.58 16.06
CA PHE A 335 21.95 4.69 16.88
C PHE A 335 22.76 3.44 17.25
N SER A 336 22.63 2.98 18.50
CA SER A 336 23.20 1.72 18.95
C SER A 336 22.10 0.77 19.42
N GLY A 337 21.97 -0.35 18.73
CA GLY A 337 20.97 -1.35 19.04
C GLY A 337 20.45 -2.07 17.81
N THR A 338 19.43 -2.90 18.03
CA THR A 338 18.84 -3.75 16.99
C THR A 338 17.46 -3.22 16.62
N ILE A 339 17.12 -3.31 15.32
CA ILE A 339 15.83 -2.96 14.74
C ILE A 339 15.26 -4.20 14.03
N ASP A 340 13.97 -4.43 14.19
CA ASP A 340 13.23 -5.49 13.51
C ASP A 340 11.89 -4.97 12.98
N GLU A 341 11.34 -5.65 11.98
CA GLU A 341 10.00 -5.40 11.41
C GLU A 341 9.73 -3.90 11.10
N TRP A 342 10.67 -3.27 10.39
CA TRP A 342 10.47 -1.88 9.95
C TRP A 342 9.42 -1.84 8.85
N ARG A 343 8.36 -1.07 9.07
CA ARG A 343 7.22 -0.92 8.18
C ARG A 343 6.95 0.55 7.93
N LEU A 344 6.72 0.91 6.68
CA LEU A 344 6.35 2.25 6.24
C LEU A 344 5.02 2.19 5.50
N TYR A 345 4.11 3.09 5.85
CA TYR A 345 2.80 3.21 5.23
C TYR A 345 2.60 4.63 4.67
N SER A 346 2.01 4.74 3.49
CA SER A 346 1.58 6.00 2.86
C SER A 346 0.21 6.48 3.37
N ARG A 347 -0.10 6.14 4.63
CA ARG A 347 -1.31 6.55 5.36
C ARG A 347 -1.04 6.67 6.84
N GLU A 348 -1.96 7.35 7.52
CA GLU A 348 -2.07 7.26 8.97
C GLU A 348 -2.65 5.90 9.35
N LEU A 349 -1.99 5.21 10.29
CA LEU A 349 -2.53 4.02 10.93
C LEU A 349 -3.46 4.44 12.07
N PRO A 350 -4.75 4.06 12.04
CA PRO A 350 -5.62 4.21 13.20
C PRO A 350 -5.22 3.22 14.31
N ALA A 351 -5.66 3.49 15.55
CA ALA A 351 -5.24 2.72 16.72
C ALA A 351 -5.53 1.21 16.62
N ASN A 352 -6.62 0.81 15.96
CA ASN A 352 -6.94 -0.60 15.70
C ASN A 352 -5.89 -1.26 14.79
N ASP A 353 -5.36 -0.53 13.81
CA ASP A 353 -4.32 -1.05 12.92
C ASP A 353 -2.97 -1.11 13.63
N VAL A 354 -2.67 -0.13 14.49
CA VAL A 354 -1.49 -0.16 15.39
C VAL A 354 -1.53 -1.41 16.28
N CYS A 355 -2.69 -1.73 16.84
CA CYS A 355 -2.90 -2.94 17.63
C CYS A 355 -2.67 -4.22 16.80
N ALA A 356 -3.22 -4.27 15.59
CA ALA A 356 -3.06 -5.43 14.70
C ALA A 356 -1.59 -5.68 14.32
N ILE A 357 -0.81 -4.63 14.04
CA ILE A 357 0.62 -4.78 13.70
C ILE A 357 1.50 -5.09 14.92
N PHE A 358 1.06 -4.76 16.14
CA PHE A 358 1.75 -5.14 17.37
C PHE A 358 1.63 -6.66 17.59
N THR A 359 0.43 -7.21 17.40
CA THR A 359 0.16 -8.65 17.55
C THR A 359 0.69 -9.52 16.41
N ASN A 360 0.85 -8.95 15.20
CA ASN A 360 1.36 -9.63 13.99
C ASN A 360 2.85 -9.42 13.79
#